data_AF-A0A6L9S5U4-F1
#
_entry.id   AF-A0A6L9S5U4-F1
#
_cell.length_a   1.000
_cell.length_b   1.000
_cell.length_c   1.000
_cell.angle_alpha   90.00
_cell.angle_beta   90.00
_cell.angle_gamma   90.00
#
_symmetry.space_group_name_H-M   'P 1'
#
loop_
_entity.id
_entity.type
_entity.pdbx_description
1 polymer ?
#
loop_
_entity_poly.entity_id
_entity_poly.type
_entity_poly.pdbx_seq_one_letter_code
_entity_poly.pdbx_strand_id
1 'polypeptide(L)' 'MAASGHSGTPLAKKISIKPRHTSDISENDLRDMFLPLGVVDVKVASLGEDWSGLKFVRRRENRRS' A
#
# COMPACT_ATOMS: atom_id res chain seq x y z
N MET A 1 -26.35 -5.47 -33.56
CA MET A 1 -26.09 -5.10 -32.16
C MET A 1 -24.64 -5.43 -31.86
N ALA A 2 -23.72 -4.45 -31.95
CA ALA A 2 -22.30 -4.69 -31.73
C ALA A 2 -22.02 -4.79 -30.23
N ALA A 3 -21.48 -5.92 -29.78
CA ALA A 3 -21.02 -6.10 -28.41
C ALA A 3 -19.82 -5.18 -28.17
N SER A 4 -19.97 -4.21 -27.28
CA SER A 4 -18.90 -3.30 -26.86
C SER A 4 -17.75 -4.11 -26.24
N GLY A 5 -16.65 -4.25 -26.99
CA GLY A 5 -15.45 -4.96 -26.57
C GLY A 5 -14.72 -4.24 -25.45
N HIS A 6 -15.07 -4.54 -24.20
CA HIS A 6 -14.25 -4.17 -23.06
C HIS A 6 -13.18 -5.24 -22.88
N SER A 7 -11.90 -4.86 -22.96
CA SER A 7 -10.74 -5.72 -22.76
C SER A 7 -10.79 -6.35 -21.35
N GLY A 8 -11.39 -7.53 -21.24
CA GLY A 8 -11.67 -8.23 -19.99
C GLY A 8 -10.47 -8.91 -19.34
N THR A 9 -9.24 -8.39 -19.52
CA THR A 9 -8.14 -8.88 -18.69
C THR A 9 -8.38 -8.41 -17.25
N PRO A 10 -8.53 -9.33 -16.28
CA PRO A 10 -8.74 -8.97 -14.89
C PRO A 10 -7.63 -8.01 -14.46
N LEU A 11 -7.98 -6.92 -13.77
CA LEU A 11 -7.03 -5.89 -13.34
C LEU A 11 -5.81 -6.53 -12.63
N ALA A 12 -6.03 -7.56 -11.83
CA ALA A 12 -5.00 -8.37 -11.17
C ALA A 12 -3.91 -8.89 -12.13
N LYS A 13 -4.27 -9.28 -13.36
CA LYS A 13 -3.34 -9.75 -14.39
C LYS A 13 -2.57 -8.60 -15.06
N LYS A 14 -3.15 -7.40 -15.14
CA LYS A 14 -2.48 -6.19 -15.66
C LYS A 14 -1.47 -5.61 -14.68
N ILE A 15 -1.75 -5.70 -13.38
CA ILE A 15 -0.83 -5.25 -12.33
C ILE A 15 0.14 -6.37 -11.87
N SER A 16 0.12 -7.54 -12.51
CA SER A 16 0.99 -8.69 -12.19
C SER A 16 1.04 -9.01 -10.69
N ILE A 17 -0.10 -8.95 -10.00
CA ILE A 17 -0.17 -9.39 -8.60
C ILE A 17 -0.02 -10.91 -8.62
N LYS A 18 1.15 -11.39 -8.19
CA LYS A 18 1.42 -12.81 -8.01
C LYS A 18 0.82 -13.20 -6.65
N PRO A 19 -0.23 -14.04 -6.62
CA PRO A 19 -0.79 -14.47 -5.34
C PRO A 19 0.29 -15.23 -4.57
N ARG A 20 0.32 -15.07 -3.25
CA ARG A 20 1.26 -15.71 -2.29
C ARG A 20 2.54 -14.90 -2.03
N HIS A 21 2.40 -13.66 -1.57
CA HIS A 21 3.55 -12.88 -1.11
C HIS A 21 3.73 -13.02 0.41
N THR A 22 4.90 -13.50 0.83
CA THR A 22 5.32 -13.49 2.24
C THR A 22 6.30 -12.35 2.45
N SER A 23 5.90 -11.35 3.24
CA SER A 23 6.78 -10.26 3.64
C SER A 23 7.47 -10.61 4.95
N ASP A 24 8.79 -10.42 5.02
CA ASP A 24 9.56 -10.53 6.27
C ASP A 24 9.33 -9.32 7.19
N ILE A 25 8.68 -8.26 6.68
CA ILE A 25 8.44 -6.99 7.36
C ILE A 25 6.94 -6.78 7.47
N SER A 26 6.46 -6.51 8.68
CA SER A 26 5.08 -6.15 8.99
C SER A 26 4.87 -4.63 9.04
N GLU A 27 3.61 -4.21 9.02
CA GLU A 27 3.24 -2.80 9.26
C GLU A 27 3.76 -2.30 10.62
N ASN A 28 3.77 -3.16 11.64
CA ASN A 28 4.22 -2.75 12.97
C ASN A 28 5.73 -2.48 12.98
N ASP A 29 6.52 -3.30 12.28
CA ASP A 29 7.96 -3.08 12.15
C ASP A 29 8.24 -1.72 11.49
N LEU A 30 7.46 -1.38 10.46
CA LEU A 30 7.56 -0.06 9.81
C LEU A 30 7.20 1.07 10.79
N ARG A 31 6.13 0.93 11.58
CA ARG A 31 5.72 1.94 12.57
C ARG A 31 6.82 2.17 13.61
N ASP A 32 7.40 1.11 14.14
CA ASP A 32 8.47 1.17 15.14
C ASP A 32 9.74 1.81 14.57
N MET A 33 10.07 1.54 13.31
CA MET A 33 11.20 2.16 12.62
C MET A 33 10.97 3.65 12.29
N PHE A 34 9.77 4.03 11.89
CA PHE A 34 9.47 5.40 11.43
C PHE A 34 9.12 6.37 12.57
N LEU A 35 8.62 5.88 13.70
CA LEU A 35 8.22 6.73 14.83
C LEU A 35 9.39 7.57 15.37
N PRO A 36 10.61 7.03 15.58
CA PRO A 36 11.79 7.82 15.99
C PRO A 36 12.21 8.86 14.95
N LEU A 37 11.93 8.62 13.67
CA LEU A 37 12.21 9.57 12.58
C LEU A 37 11.18 10.72 12.53
N GLY A 38 10.20 10.71 13.43
CA GLY A 38 9.17 11.74 13.56
C GLY A 38 8.06 11.64 12.51
N VAL A 39 7.91 10.45 11.92
CA VAL A 39 6.92 10.12 10.89
C VAL A 39 5.91 9.12 11.47
N VAL A 40 4.63 9.31 11.17
CA VAL A 40 3.55 8.45 11.67
C VAL A 40 2.70 7.93 10.53
N ASP A 41 2.26 6.69 10.59
CA ASP A 41 1.22 6.19 9.71
C ASP A 41 -0.14 6.78 10.12
N VAL A 42 -0.94 7.12 9.12
CA VAL A 42 -2.28 7.70 9.31
C VAL A 42 -3.36 6.96 8.55
N LYS A 43 -2.97 6.08 7.63
CA LYS A 43 -3.93 5.29 6.86
C LYS A 43 -3.30 3.99 6.43
N VAL A 44 -4.13 2.95 6.49
CA VAL A 44 -3.89 1.64 5.93
C VAL A 44 -5.06 1.34 5.00
N ALA A 45 -4.78 0.75 3.83
CA ALA A 45 -5.80 0.33 2.89
C ALA A 45 -5.39 -0.99 2.23
N SER A 46 -6.29 -1.97 2.20
CA SER A 46 -6.05 -3.19 1.44
C SER A 46 -6.02 -2.87 -0.06
N LEU A 47 -4.96 -3.33 -0.74
CA LEU A 47 -4.78 -3.23 -2.19
C LEU A 47 -5.04 -4.57 -2.90
N GLY A 48 -5.24 -5.64 -2.13
CA GLY A 48 -5.46 -6.99 -2.60
C GLY A 48 -5.40 -7.98 -1.44
N GLU A 49 -5.28 -9.27 -1.79
CA GLU A 49 -5.20 -10.37 -0.83
C GLU A 49 -3.90 -10.32 -0.01
N ASP A 50 -2.77 -10.06 -0.67
CA ASP A 50 -1.45 -10.11 -0.04
C ASP A 50 -0.92 -8.73 0.40
N TRP A 51 -1.47 -7.63 -0.12
CA TRP A 51 -0.85 -6.30 -0.02
C TRP A 51 -1.75 -5.26 0.64
N SER A 52 -1.14 -4.46 1.51
CA SER A 52 -1.73 -3.26 2.10
C SER A 52 -0.90 -2.03 1.74
N GLY A 53 -1.56 -0.93 1.41
CA GLY A 53 -0.95 0.38 1.22
C GLY A 53 -0.97 1.18 2.52
N LEU A 54 0.21 1.62 2.97
CA LEU A 54 0.38 2.44 4.17
C LEU A 54 0.67 3.90 3.77
N LYS A 55 0.06 4.84 4.47
CA LYS A 55 0.32 6.28 4.31
C LYS A 55 1.00 6.82 5.56
N PHE A 56 2.20 7.34 5.38
CA PHE A 56 2.99 7.99 6.40
C PHE A 56 2.99 9.51 6.22
N VAL A 57 2.95 10.25 7.33
CA VAL A 57 3.02 11.71 7.35
C VAL A 57 4.00 12.18 8.40
N ARG A 58 4.75 13.25 8.07
CA ARG A 58 5.56 13.95 9.06
C ARG A 58 4.68 14.86 9.90
N ARG A 59 4.74 14.70 11.22
CA ARG A 59 4.03 15.58 12.17
C ARG A 59 4.42 17.04 11.96
N ARG A 60 3.49 17.96 12.22
CA ARG A 60 3.73 19.39 11.97
C ARG A 60 4.89 19.91 12.81
N GLU A 61 4.96 19.54 14.09
CA GLU A 61 6.06 19.94 14.98
C GLU A 61 7.44 19.44 14.49
N ASN A 62 7.47 18.38 13.68
CA ASN A 62 8.71 17.78 13.17
C ASN A 62 9.14 18.32 11.80
N ARG A 63 8.35 19.17 11.13
CA ARG A 63 8.72 19.79 9.85
C ARG A 63 9.66 20.95 10.15
N ARG A 64 10.91 20.89 9.67
CA ARG A 64 11.80 22.07 9.71
C ARG A 64 11.19 23.16 8.83
N SER A 65 11.05 24.35 9.38
CA SER A 65 10.67 25.57 8.64
C SER A 65 11.79 26.02 7.70
#